data_AF-A0A9D2IUN0-F1
#
_entry.id   AF-A0A9D2IUN0-F1
#
_cell.length_a   1.000
_cell.length_b   1.000
_cell.length_c   1.000
_cell.angle_alpha   90.00
_cell.angle_beta   90.00
_cell.angle_gamma   90.00
#
_symmetry.space_group_name_H-M   'P 1'
#
loop_
_entity.id
_entity.type
_entity.pdbx_description
1 polymer ?
#
loop_
_entity_poly.entity_id
_entity_poly.type
_entity_poly.pdbx_seq_one_letter_code
_entity_poly.pdbx_strand_id
1 'polypeptide(L)'
;MERGLRAFFYDYHYYLFPDGMTLEELKAAGKVRVKHLREERCMAPDFIYESIVEETLKIEVPERVFEVEVNLYTGAEYDAILKKHVDRVCPGCERYEDDGTDNLDGHHEEMSLDGVCYLRNGEDEPWSFGYCTFVFWLRVADKLNELAACIDADDQEKLNSLINEELEHFYLPLKFYGTVRGGRYCLYLRGDWRNSPSAYTTERYLAECGALATSPLVAAGWRVEYLLPEGVVKHKSAYDERCMGRVEMTEAGTTVYLYVPEGEDSTARANDVFECMAEDVGEYAALCAFAWVEPTASRVGMLPRKKFARQLKAAADAFLAAMDAEDEHALISPYATGYGYDGGADEKQLPYREKLAEGFTQAPDIALIDRDVLDGAKEELPWWLRVYAFGYLYFPTVHAGEDLVPVIAWYLGNLRDAPLYEQEENGMTAVNLGFGYGAERGFFLDMMVMDEKRFLRMLRMLAPMLQAYGAKAVIVNEHGAVAYECGYDFLPAGGLN
;
A
#
# COMPACT_ATOMS: atom_id res chain seq x y z
N MET A 1 -15.57 31.56 -19.87
CA MET A 1 -14.42 31.15 -19.05
C MET A 1 -13.96 32.24 -18.07
N GLU A 2 -13.91 31.91 -16.79
CA GLU A 2 -13.23 32.65 -15.71
C GLU A 2 -12.07 31.81 -15.18
N ARG A 3 -10.91 32.41 -14.87
CA ARG A 3 -9.71 31.70 -14.41
C ARG A 3 -9.17 32.26 -13.11
N GLY A 4 -8.53 31.40 -12.32
CA GLY A 4 -7.89 31.80 -11.06
C GLY A 4 -8.89 32.35 -10.04
N LEU A 5 -10.10 31.80 -10.02
CA LEU A 5 -11.10 32.16 -9.03
C LEU A 5 -10.71 31.60 -7.67
N ARG A 6 -10.86 32.43 -6.64
CA ARG A 6 -10.58 32.04 -5.26
C ARG A 6 -11.67 31.08 -4.76
N ALA A 7 -11.25 29.86 -4.41
CA ALA A 7 -12.11 28.79 -3.93
C ALA A 7 -11.46 28.11 -2.71
N PHE A 8 -12.19 27.18 -2.10
CA PHE A 8 -11.65 26.34 -1.04
C PHE A 8 -12.08 24.88 -1.23
N PHE A 9 -11.20 23.99 -0.80
CA PHE A 9 -11.42 22.55 -0.72
C PHE A 9 -11.70 22.15 0.72
N TYR A 10 -12.74 21.37 0.94
CA TYR A 10 -13.13 20.86 2.26
C TYR A 10 -13.83 19.51 2.11
N ASP A 11 -13.32 18.49 2.80
CA ASP A 11 -13.88 17.14 2.85
C ASP A 11 -14.20 16.57 1.45
N TYR A 12 -13.23 16.64 0.54
CA TYR A 12 -13.32 16.18 -0.87
C TYR A 12 -14.19 17.01 -1.81
N HIS A 13 -14.67 18.17 -1.36
CA HIS A 13 -15.54 19.02 -2.18
C HIS A 13 -14.95 20.41 -2.36
N TYR A 14 -15.29 21.04 -3.49
CA TYR A 14 -14.81 22.36 -3.88
C TYR A 14 -15.92 23.39 -3.79
N TYR A 15 -15.59 24.58 -3.29
CA TYR A 15 -16.55 25.65 -3.07
C TYR A 15 -15.95 27.00 -3.41
N LEU A 16 -16.74 27.92 -3.96
CA LEU A 16 -16.29 29.31 -4.12
C LEU A 16 -16.28 30.02 -2.77
N PHE A 17 -15.29 30.88 -2.57
CA PHE A 17 -15.27 31.77 -1.41
C PHE A 17 -16.50 32.69 -1.42
N PRO A 18 -17.20 32.85 -0.28
CA PRO A 18 -18.20 33.90 -0.14
C PRO A 18 -17.59 35.28 -0.33
N ASP A 19 -18.33 36.18 -0.97
CA ASP A 19 -17.87 37.54 -1.28
C ASP A 19 -17.34 38.27 -0.05
N GLY A 20 -16.07 38.71 -0.12
CA GLY A 20 -15.42 39.50 0.93
C GLY A 20 -14.97 38.72 2.16
N MET A 21 -15.12 37.39 2.20
CA MET A 21 -14.72 36.55 3.33
C MET A 21 -13.25 36.11 3.22
N THR A 22 -12.52 36.22 4.33
CA THR A 22 -11.16 35.66 4.48
C THR A 22 -11.20 34.18 4.84
N LEU A 23 -10.06 33.47 4.71
CA LEU A 23 -9.97 32.05 5.10
C LEU A 23 -10.26 31.86 6.60
N GLU A 24 -9.78 32.76 7.46
CA GLU A 24 -10.00 32.71 8.90
C GLU A 24 -11.47 32.92 9.27
N GLU A 25 -12.15 33.87 8.62
CA GLU A 25 -13.58 34.10 8.83
C GLU A 25 -14.41 32.89 8.36
N LEU A 26 -14.02 32.25 7.26
CA LEU A 26 -14.64 31.02 6.77
C LEU A 26 -14.49 29.89 7.79
N LYS A 27 -13.26 29.65 8.26
CA LYS A 27 -12.93 28.64 9.28
C LYS A 27 -13.71 28.87 10.58
N ALA A 28 -13.96 30.13 10.95
CA ALA A 28 -14.71 30.50 12.16
C ALA A 28 -16.25 30.53 11.98
N ALA A 29 -16.77 30.53 10.75
CA ALA A 29 -18.19 30.76 10.48
C ALA A 29 -19.11 29.64 11.02
N GLY A 30 -18.60 28.42 11.16
CA GLY A 30 -19.32 27.22 11.60
C GLY A 30 -20.38 26.72 10.60
N LYS A 31 -21.23 27.62 10.09
CA LYS A 31 -22.15 27.38 8.96
C LYS A 31 -22.13 28.57 8.01
N VAL A 32 -22.04 28.29 6.72
CA VAL A 32 -21.93 29.33 5.68
C VAL A 32 -22.69 28.90 4.43
N ARG A 33 -23.32 29.87 3.76
CA ARG A 33 -23.94 29.64 2.44
C ARG A 33 -22.86 29.78 1.38
N VAL A 34 -22.68 28.74 0.57
CA VAL A 34 -21.59 28.62 -0.39
C VAL A 34 -22.11 28.13 -1.74
N LYS A 35 -21.31 28.33 -2.78
CA LYS A 35 -21.52 27.73 -4.10
C LYS A 35 -20.61 26.51 -4.21
N HIS A 36 -21.20 25.33 -4.23
CA HIS A 36 -20.52 24.06 -4.41
C HIS A 36 -20.23 23.83 -5.89
N LEU A 37 -18.96 23.66 -6.19
CA LEU A 37 -18.41 23.30 -7.49
C LEU A 37 -18.38 21.77 -7.59
N ARG A 38 -19.41 21.19 -8.19
CA ARG A 38 -19.51 19.73 -8.32
C ARG A 38 -18.65 19.24 -9.47
N GLU A 39 -17.94 18.13 -9.26
CA GLU A 39 -17.24 17.38 -10.30
C GLU A 39 -18.23 16.52 -11.12
N GLU A 40 -19.28 17.16 -11.65
CA GLU A 40 -20.25 16.54 -12.56
C GLU A 40 -19.83 16.84 -14.01
N ARG A 41 -19.28 15.84 -14.70
CA ARG A 41 -18.70 15.95 -16.05
C ARG A 41 -17.52 16.94 -16.13
N CYS A 42 -16.73 17.03 -15.07
CA CYS A 42 -15.49 17.79 -15.06
C CYS A 42 -14.57 17.30 -13.94
N MET A 43 -13.29 17.68 -14.00
CA MET A 43 -12.31 17.40 -12.96
C MET A 43 -11.71 18.70 -12.42
N ALA A 44 -11.53 18.77 -11.09
CA ALA A 44 -10.77 19.84 -10.47
C ALA A 44 -9.38 19.99 -11.12
N PRO A 45 -8.88 21.22 -11.35
CA PRO A 45 -9.40 22.49 -10.86
C PRO A 45 -10.36 23.20 -11.84
N ASP A 46 -10.79 22.55 -12.92
CA ASP A 46 -11.62 23.13 -13.97
C ASP A 46 -13.07 22.65 -13.86
N PHE A 47 -13.99 23.56 -13.56
CA PHE A 47 -15.40 23.23 -13.30
C PHE A 47 -16.36 23.87 -14.32
N ILE A 48 -17.55 23.30 -14.39
CA ILE A 48 -18.62 23.72 -15.29
C ILE A 48 -19.65 24.60 -14.53
N TYR A 49 -20.00 25.78 -15.07
CA TYR A 49 -20.96 26.70 -14.43
C TYR A 49 -22.31 26.04 -14.16
N GLU A 50 -22.77 25.24 -15.12
CA GLU A 50 -24.06 24.58 -15.12
C GLU A 50 -24.19 23.54 -13.98
N SER A 51 -23.06 23.06 -13.43
CA SER A 51 -23.00 22.09 -12.34
C SER A 51 -22.94 22.74 -10.94
N ILE A 52 -22.89 24.08 -10.86
CA ILE A 52 -22.79 24.79 -9.58
C ILE A 52 -24.12 24.78 -8.84
N VAL A 53 -24.10 24.41 -7.57
CA VAL A 53 -25.27 24.47 -6.69
C VAL A 53 -25.02 25.34 -5.46
N GLU A 54 -26.06 25.98 -4.94
CA GLU A 54 -25.99 26.68 -3.66
C GLU A 54 -26.39 25.76 -2.52
N GLU A 55 -25.59 25.75 -1.46
CA GLU A 55 -25.88 24.96 -0.26
C GLU A 55 -25.41 25.66 1.02
N THR A 56 -25.87 25.16 2.16
CA THR A 56 -25.39 25.58 3.48
C THR A 56 -24.39 24.55 3.97
N LEU A 57 -23.11 24.89 3.92
CA LEU A 57 -22.02 24.05 4.39
C LEU A 57 -21.80 24.26 5.89
N LYS A 58 -21.58 23.17 6.62
CA LYS A 58 -21.12 23.20 8.02
C LYS A 58 -19.64 22.81 8.04
N ILE A 59 -18.79 23.69 8.56
CA ILE A 59 -17.35 23.40 8.73
C ILE A 59 -17.17 22.87 10.14
N GLU A 60 -16.90 21.58 10.25
CA GLU A 60 -16.70 20.88 11.54
C GLU A 60 -15.24 20.86 11.97
N VAL A 61 -14.32 20.75 11.01
CA VAL A 61 -12.87 20.65 11.24
C VAL A 61 -12.16 21.69 10.36
N PRO A 62 -11.90 22.89 10.87
CA PRO A 62 -11.30 24.00 10.11
C PRO A 62 -9.93 23.67 9.49
N GLU A 63 -9.18 22.75 10.08
CA GLU A 63 -7.85 22.32 9.64
C GLU A 63 -7.89 21.59 8.29
N ARG A 64 -9.06 21.10 7.86
CA ARG A 64 -9.27 20.45 6.57
C ARG A 64 -9.73 21.41 5.46
N VAL A 65 -9.79 22.71 5.75
CA VAL A 65 -10.14 23.75 4.77
C VAL A 65 -8.88 24.29 4.12
N PHE A 66 -8.75 24.09 2.82
CA PHE A 66 -7.60 24.52 2.02
C PHE A 66 -8.02 25.55 0.98
N GLU A 67 -7.33 26.67 0.93
CA GLU A 67 -7.54 27.66 -0.14
C GLU A 67 -6.95 27.15 -1.45
N VAL A 68 -7.71 27.28 -2.53
CA VAL A 68 -7.34 26.81 -3.88
C VAL A 68 -7.75 27.84 -4.93
N GLU A 69 -7.13 27.74 -6.10
CA GLU A 69 -7.57 28.45 -7.31
C GLU A 69 -8.27 27.47 -8.25
N VAL A 70 -9.40 27.92 -8.83
CA VAL A 70 -10.20 27.11 -9.77
C VAL A 70 -10.56 27.93 -11.01
N ASN A 71 -10.93 27.23 -12.07
CA ASN A 71 -11.39 27.83 -13.32
C ASN A 71 -12.84 27.41 -13.59
N LEU A 72 -13.63 28.31 -14.18
CA LEU A 72 -15.02 28.05 -14.56
C LEU A 72 -15.20 28.18 -16.07
N TYR A 73 -15.88 27.19 -16.65
CA TYR A 73 -16.19 27.10 -18.07
C TYR A 73 -17.67 26.85 -18.25
N THR A 74 -18.23 27.31 -19.37
CA THR A 74 -19.49 26.73 -19.85
C THR A 74 -19.23 25.28 -20.28
N GLY A 75 -20.25 24.42 -20.22
CA GLY A 75 -20.09 23.03 -20.69
C GLY A 75 -19.54 22.93 -22.12
N ALA A 76 -19.99 23.81 -23.01
CA ALA A 76 -19.50 23.87 -24.40
C ALA A 76 -18.03 24.31 -24.52
N GLU A 77 -17.56 25.22 -23.65
CA GLU A 77 -16.13 25.59 -23.61
C GLU A 77 -15.27 24.43 -23.10
N TYR A 78 -15.73 23.73 -22.05
CA TYR A 78 -15.04 22.59 -21.46
C TYR A 78 -14.89 21.45 -22.49
N ASP A 79 -16.00 21.02 -23.09
CA ASP A 79 -16.05 19.95 -24.08
C ASP A 79 -15.17 20.24 -25.30
N ALA A 80 -15.14 21.49 -25.76
CA ALA A 80 -14.31 21.89 -26.90
C ALA A 80 -12.80 21.83 -26.60
N ILE A 81 -12.39 21.97 -25.34
CA ILE A 81 -10.99 21.80 -24.91
C ILE A 81 -10.71 20.31 -24.74
N LEU A 82 -11.53 19.60 -23.96
CA LEU A 82 -11.38 18.18 -23.68
C LEU A 82 -11.29 17.37 -24.99
N LYS A 83 -12.18 17.63 -25.95
CA LYS A 83 -12.17 16.95 -27.26
C LYS A 83 -10.82 17.04 -27.97
N LYS A 84 -10.15 18.20 -27.94
CA LYS A 84 -8.83 18.35 -28.57
C LYS A 84 -7.76 17.48 -27.91
N HIS A 85 -7.89 17.23 -26.60
CA HIS A 85 -6.99 16.34 -25.88
C HIS A 85 -7.33 14.88 -26.14
N VAL A 86 -8.62 14.51 -26.15
CA VAL A 86 -9.08 13.16 -26.53
C VAL A 86 -8.57 12.78 -27.92
N ASP A 87 -8.79 13.63 -28.93
CA ASP A 87 -8.35 13.39 -30.31
C ASP A 87 -6.81 13.23 -30.43
N ARG A 88 -6.04 13.76 -29.47
CA ARG A 88 -4.57 13.71 -29.44
C ARG A 88 -4.02 12.54 -28.61
N VAL A 89 -4.65 12.22 -27.48
CA VAL A 89 -4.09 11.36 -26.42
C VAL A 89 -4.70 9.95 -26.43
N CYS A 90 -5.98 9.83 -26.77
CA CYS A 90 -6.71 8.56 -26.76
C CYS A 90 -6.38 7.60 -27.91
N PRO A 91 -5.97 8.03 -29.11
CA PRO A 91 -5.57 7.09 -30.15
C PRO A 91 -4.51 6.08 -29.67
N GLY A 92 -4.78 4.78 -29.84
CA GLY A 92 -3.93 3.68 -29.37
C GLY A 92 -4.08 3.33 -27.89
N CYS A 93 -5.11 3.85 -27.22
CA CYS A 93 -5.53 3.38 -25.90
C CYS A 93 -6.50 2.20 -26.03
N GLU A 94 -6.30 1.13 -25.26
CA GLU A 94 -7.20 -0.05 -25.28
C GLU A 94 -8.63 0.28 -24.86
N ARG A 95 -8.81 1.31 -24.01
CA ARG A 95 -10.12 1.78 -23.55
C ARG A 95 -10.81 2.71 -24.55
N TYR A 96 -10.12 3.11 -25.62
CA TYR A 96 -10.66 4.05 -26.60
C TYR A 96 -11.32 3.31 -27.75
N GLU A 97 -12.64 3.42 -27.84
CA GLU A 97 -13.41 2.97 -29.00
C GLU A 97 -13.62 4.16 -29.95
N ASP A 98 -12.99 4.14 -31.13
CA ASP A 98 -13.30 5.07 -32.22
C ASP A 98 -14.60 4.63 -32.91
N ASP A 99 -15.72 4.81 -32.22
CA ASP A 99 -17.06 4.47 -32.71
C ASP A 99 -17.63 5.52 -33.68
N GLY A 100 -16.84 6.56 -34.01
CA GLY A 100 -17.23 7.67 -34.86
C GLY A 100 -18.27 8.60 -34.23
N THR A 101 -18.55 8.47 -32.93
CA THR A 101 -19.38 9.40 -32.19
C THR A 101 -18.50 10.47 -31.52
N ASP A 102 -18.97 11.72 -31.53
CA ASP A 102 -18.30 12.81 -30.79
C ASP A 102 -18.56 12.71 -29.27
N ASN A 103 -18.79 11.50 -28.74
CA ASN A 103 -19.15 11.34 -27.34
C ASN A 103 -17.92 11.49 -26.44
N LEU A 104 -18.05 12.35 -25.42
CA LEU A 104 -17.03 12.57 -24.39
C LEU A 104 -17.39 11.88 -23.06
N ASP A 105 -18.50 11.13 -23.03
CA ASP A 105 -18.92 10.41 -21.82
C ASP A 105 -17.77 9.51 -21.30
N GLY A 106 -17.53 9.55 -20.00
CA GLY A 106 -16.39 8.89 -19.35
C GLY A 106 -15.13 9.74 -19.34
N HIS A 107 -14.73 10.36 -20.46
CA HIS A 107 -13.49 11.14 -20.53
C HIS A 107 -13.44 12.35 -19.59
N HIS A 108 -14.61 12.92 -19.26
CA HIS A 108 -14.72 14.00 -18.27
C HIS A 108 -14.23 13.64 -16.87
N GLU A 109 -14.15 12.35 -16.52
CA GLU A 109 -13.73 11.86 -15.20
C GLU A 109 -12.31 11.26 -15.22
N GLU A 110 -11.73 11.15 -16.42
CA GLU A 110 -10.46 10.47 -16.67
C GLU A 110 -9.33 11.41 -17.09
N MET A 111 -9.66 12.50 -17.80
CA MET A 111 -8.68 13.37 -18.44
C MET A 111 -8.83 14.84 -18.02
N SER A 112 -7.72 15.43 -17.56
CA SER A 112 -7.66 16.86 -17.23
C SER A 112 -7.73 17.75 -18.47
N LEU A 113 -8.06 19.04 -18.30
CA LEU A 113 -8.01 20.01 -19.41
C LEU A 113 -6.58 20.35 -19.87
N ASP A 114 -5.55 19.87 -19.17
CA ASP A 114 -4.15 19.87 -19.66
C ASP A 114 -3.83 18.63 -20.52
N GLY A 115 -4.76 17.67 -20.58
CA GLY A 115 -4.68 16.46 -21.38
C GLY A 115 -3.95 15.31 -20.71
N VAL A 116 -3.91 15.28 -19.38
CA VAL A 116 -3.34 14.17 -18.60
C VAL A 116 -4.45 13.18 -18.27
N CYS A 117 -4.27 11.91 -18.65
CA CYS A 117 -5.19 10.83 -18.33
C CYS A 117 -4.43 9.67 -17.65
N TYR A 118 -4.74 9.43 -16.38
CA TYR A 118 -4.16 8.34 -15.59
C TYR A 118 -4.79 6.98 -15.88
N LEU A 119 -5.82 6.91 -16.73
CA LEU A 119 -6.45 5.64 -17.12
C LEU A 119 -6.05 5.18 -18.52
N ARG A 120 -5.27 5.97 -19.26
CA ARG A 120 -4.79 5.60 -20.59
C ARG A 120 -3.96 4.33 -20.48
N ASN A 121 -4.32 3.27 -21.20
CA ASN A 121 -3.56 2.02 -21.27
C ASN A 121 -3.13 1.75 -22.71
N GLY A 122 -1.83 1.64 -22.97
CA GLY A 122 -1.33 1.25 -24.31
C GLY A 122 -1.45 -0.26 -24.54
N GLU A 123 -1.59 -0.68 -25.80
CA GLU A 123 -1.69 -2.10 -26.17
C GLU A 123 -0.48 -2.96 -25.72
N ASP A 124 0.71 -2.36 -25.64
CA ASP A 124 1.95 -3.05 -25.24
C ASP A 124 2.32 -2.83 -23.76
N GLU A 125 1.47 -2.15 -22.98
CA GLU A 125 1.78 -1.80 -21.60
C GLU A 125 1.53 -2.99 -20.65
N PRO A 126 2.52 -3.37 -19.81
CA PRO A 126 2.34 -4.47 -18.89
C PRO A 126 1.26 -4.14 -17.87
N TRP A 127 0.48 -5.15 -17.50
CA TRP A 127 -0.51 -5.01 -16.43
C TRP A 127 0.17 -4.68 -15.10
N SER A 128 -0.43 -3.75 -14.36
CA SER A 128 0.01 -3.42 -13.01
C SER A 128 -0.12 -4.63 -12.08
N PHE A 129 0.72 -4.72 -11.06
CA PHE A 129 0.65 -5.82 -10.09
C PHE A 129 -0.70 -5.89 -9.38
N GLY A 130 -1.30 -4.73 -9.10
CA GLY A 130 -2.65 -4.66 -8.54
C GLY A 130 -3.69 -5.27 -9.46
N TYR A 131 -3.62 -4.99 -10.77
CA TYR A 131 -4.52 -5.60 -11.74
C TYR A 131 -4.27 -7.12 -11.91
N CYS A 132 -3.02 -7.55 -11.97
CA CYS A 132 -2.65 -8.97 -11.99
C CYS A 132 -3.20 -9.72 -10.77
N THR A 133 -3.13 -9.11 -9.58
CA THR A 133 -3.67 -9.68 -8.33
C THR A 133 -5.19 -9.83 -8.38
N PHE A 134 -5.90 -8.84 -8.93
CA PHE A 134 -7.34 -8.92 -9.15
C PHE A 134 -7.71 -10.08 -10.10
N VAL A 135 -7.04 -10.15 -11.25
CA VAL A 135 -7.26 -11.22 -12.25
C VAL A 135 -6.91 -12.59 -11.66
N PHE A 136 -5.85 -12.70 -10.87
CA PHE A 136 -5.46 -13.91 -10.16
C PHE A 136 -6.61 -14.45 -9.30
N TRP A 137 -7.20 -13.61 -8.45
CA TRP A 137 -8.31 -14.03 -7.60
C TRP A 137 -9.58 -14.38 -8.38
N LEU A 138 -9.84 -13.72 -9.51
CA LEU A 138 -10.91 -14.13 -10.43
C LEU A 138 -10.68 -15.55 -10.96
N ARG A 139 -9.47 -15.86 -11.44
CA ARG A 139 -9.15 -17.19 -11.98
C ARG A 139 -9.10 -18.28 -10.91
N VAL A 140 -8.65 -17.95 -9.70
CA VAL A 140 -8.75 -18.85 -8.54
C VAL A 140 -10.22 -19.14 -8.22
N ALA A 141 -11.11 -18.15 -8.34
CA ALA A 141 -12.54 -18.33 -8.11
C ALA A 141 -13.19 -19.33 -9.08
N ASP A 142 -12.71 -19.40 -10.33
CA ASP A 142 -13.18 -20.38 -11.32
C ASP A 142 -12.82 -21.83 -10.92
N LYS A 143 -11.82 -22.01 -10.05
CA LYS A 143 -11.32 -23.32 -9.59
C LYS A 143 -11.84 -23.74 -8.22
N LEU A 144 -12.77 -23.00 -7.59
CA LEU A 144 -13.15 -23.24 -6.18
C LEU A 144 -13.67 -24.65 -5.89
N ASN A 145 -14.41 -25.28 -6.80
CA ASN A 145 -14.89 -26.65 -6.59
C ASN A 145 -13.73 -27.66 -6.55
N GLU A 146 -12.71 -27.46 -7.38
CA GLU A 146 -11.52 -28.30 -7.38
C GLU A 146 -10.66 -28.06 -6.14
N LEU A 147 -10.53 -26.80 -5.72
CA LEU A 147 -9.84 -26.44 -4.49
C LEU A 147 -10.54 -27.03 -3.27
N ALA A 148 -11.87 -26.95 -3.18
CA ALA A 148 -12.65 -27.59 -2.12
C ALA A 148 -12.42 -29.10 -2.08
N ALA A 149 -12.43 -29.77 -3.24
CA ALA A 149 -12.15 -31.19 -3.33
C ALA A 149 -10.72 -31.54 -2.87
N CYS A 150 -9.73 -30.69 -3.15
CA CYS A 150 -8.36 -30.87 -2.64
C CYS A 150 -8.33 -30.73 -1.12
N ILE A 151 -9.01 -29.73 -0.55
CA ILE A 151 -9.11 -29.53 0.91
C ILE A 151 -9.77 -30.74 1.59
N ASP A 152 -10.89 -31.20 1.05
CA ASP A 152 -11.64 -32.34 1.60
C ASP A 152 -10.83 -33.66 1.51
N ALA A 153 -9.91 -33.75 0.56
CA ALA A 153 -9.01 -34.88 0.37
C ALA A 153 -7.65 -34.75 1.10
N ASP A 154 -7.39 -33.62 1.76
CA ASP A 154 -6.06 -33.25 2.32
C ASP A 154 -4.93 -33.26 1.26
N ASP A 155 -5.26 -32.95 0.01
CA ASP A 155 -4.33 -32.92 -1.13
C ASP A 155 -3.73 -31.51 -1.31
N GLN A 156 -2.80 -31.17 -0.41
CA GLN A 156 -2.15 -29.86 -0.42
C GLN A 156 -1.24 -29.65 -1.63
N GLU A 157 -0.64 -30.71 -2.17
CA GLU A 157 0.23 -30.60 -3.35
C GLU A 157 -0.58 -30.15 -4.58
N LYS A 158 -1.71 -30.81 -4.83
CA LYS A 158 -2.61 -30.40 -5.92
C LYS A 158 -3.21 -29.02 -5.69
N LEU A 159 -3.61 -28.69 -4.46
CA LEU A 159 -4.09 -27.35 -4.11
C LEU A 159 -3.05 -26.27 -4.48
N ASN A 160 -1.79 -26.46 -4.07
CA ASN A 160 -0.72 -25.53 -4.39
C ASN A 160 -0.45 -25.46 -5.90
N SER A 161 -0.50 -26.59 -6.61
CA SER A 161 -0.32 -26.60 -8.07
C SER A 161 -1.41 -25.78 -8.77
N LEU A 162 -2.68 -25.93 -8.38
CA LEU A 162 -3.80 -25.23 -9.01
C LEU A 162 -3.74 -23.71 -8.83
N ILE A 163 -3.29 -23.25 -7.65
CA ILE A 163 -3.17 -21.83 -7.33
C ILE A 163 -1.91 -21.23 -7.98
N ASN A 164 -0.76 -21.91 -7.85
CA ASN A 164 0.50 -21.40 -8.42
C ASN A 164 0.52 -21.40 -9.95
N GLU A 165 -0.25 -22.27 -10.62
CA GLU A 165 -0.48 -22.20 -12.07
C GLU A 165 -0.96 -20.80 -12.50
N GLU A 166 -1.77 -20.13 -11.67
CA GLU A 166 -2.23 -18.76 -11.95
C GLU A 166 -1.26 -17.68 -11.43
N LEU A 167 -0.62 -17.90 -10.28
CA LEU A 167 0.25 -16.91 -9.64
C LEU A 167 1.57 -16.71 -10.40
N GLU A 168 2.15 -17.80 -10.92
CA GLU A 168 3.46 -17.80 -11.59
C GLU A 168 3.48 -17.00 -12.90
N HIS A 169 2.31 -16.57 -13.40
CA HIS A 169 2.21 -15.66 -14.54
C HIS A 169 2.77 -14.26 -14.25
N PHE A 170 2.83 -13.83 -12.99
CA PHE A 170 3.23 -12.46 -12.63
C PHE A 170 3.99 -12.34 -11.30
N TYR A 171 4.04 -13.41 -10.50
CA TYR A 171 4.72 -13.42 -9.21
C TYR A 171 5.44 -14.74 -8.96
N LEU A 172 6.17 -14.82 -7.84
CA LEU A 172 6.85 -16.04 -7.41
C LEU A 172 5.85 -17.06 -6.83
N PRO A 173 6.11 -18.36 -6.98
CA PRO A 173 5.25 -19.38 -6.38
C PRO A 173 5.26 -19.27 -4.85
N LEU A 174 4.09 -19.45 -4.25
CA LEU A 174 3.88 -19.38 -2.80
C LEU A 174 3.35 -20.70 -2.25
N LYS A 175 3.49 -20.89 -0.94
CA LYS A 175 2.84 -22.01 -0.24
C LYS A 175 1.47 -21.57 0.27
N PHE A 176 0.44 -22.24 -0.21
CA PHE A 176 -0.94 -22.10 0.22
C PHE A 176 -1.36 -23.30 1.08
N TYR A 177 -2.22 -23.05 2.06
CA TYR A 177 -2.88 -24.13 2.81
C TYR A 177 -4.39 -23.92 2.78
N GLY A 178 -5.11 -24.99 2.49
CA GLY A 178 -6.57 -24.99 2.55
C GLY A 178 -7.10 -25.79 3.74
N THR A 179 -8.14 -25.28 4.41
CA THR A 179 -8.86 -25.99 5.48
C THR A 179 -10.35 -25.66 5.49
N VAL A 180 -11.12 -26.35 6.34
CA VAL A 180 -12.49 -25.97 6.69
C VAL A 180 -12.53 -25.48 8.13
N ARG A 181 -12.84 -24.18 8.33
CA ARG A 181 -12.93 -23.55 9.66
C ARG A 181 -14.25 -22.81 9.83
N GLY A 182 -14.96 -23.10 10.91
CA GLY A 182 -16.27 -22.47 11.17
C GLY A 182 -17.30 -22.75 10.08
N GLY A 183 -17.20 -23.90 9.40
CA GLY A 183 -18.11 -24.30 8.31
C GLY A 183 -17.85 -23.61 6.98
N ARG A 184 -16.68 -22.97 6.80
CA ARG A 184 -16.27 -22.33 5.54
C ARG A 184 -14.91 -22.85 5.09
N TYR A 185 -14.69 -22.91 3.79
CA TYR A 185 -13.37 -23.14 3.22
C TYR A 185 -12.51 -21.89 3.42
N CYS A 186 -11.28 -22.09 3.88
CA CYS A 186 -10.29 -21.05 4.10
C CYS A 186 -9.03 -21.36 3.31
N LEU A 187 -8.46 -20.35 2.66
CA LEU A 187 -7.12 -20.36 2.08
C LEU A 187 -6.20 -19.47 2.92
N TYR A 188 -5.03 -20.01 3.26
CA TYR A 188 -3.99 -19.30 3.99
C TYR A 188 -2.78 -19.13 3.10
N LEU A 189 -2.27 -17.90 3.04
CA LEU A 189 -0.98 -17.60 2.42
C LEU A 189 0.09 -17.70 3.50
N ARG A 190 1.07 -18.57 3.27
CA ARG A 190 2.19 -18.77 4.18
C ARG A 190 3.46 -18.10 3.62
N GLY A 191 4.14 -17.33 4.45
CA GLY A 191 5.46 -16.80 4.13
C GLY A 191 6.59 -17.76 4.53
N ASP A 192 7.72 -17.68 3.83
CA ASP A 192 8.98 -18.27 4.31
C ASP A 192 9.59 -17.28 5.32
N TRP A 193 9.95 -17.68 6.55
CA TRP A 193 10.52 -16.77 7.57
C TRP A 193 11.77 -16.00 7.09
N ARG A 194 12.44 -16.49 6.03
CA ARG A 194 13.56 -15.83 5.36
C ARG A 194 13.16 -14.92 4.20
N ASN A 195 11.89 -14.86 3.84
CA ASN A 195 11.40 -13.87 2.90
C ASN A 195 11.84 -12.48 3.39
N SER A 196 12.26 -11.66 2.44
CA SER A 196 12.55 -10.27 2.74
C SER A 196 11.28 -9.61 3.31
N PRO A 197 11.42 -8.61 4.19
CA PRO A 197 10.27 -7.86 4.69
C PRO A 197 9.33 -7.34 3.57
N SER A 198 9.90 -6.99 2.41
CA SER A 198 9.16 -6.71 1.17
C SER A 198 8.27 -7.85 0.66
N ALA A 199 8.79 -9.08 0.61
CA ALA A 199 8.04 -10.25 0.16
C ALA A 199 6.85 -10.53 1.08
N TYR A 200 7.05 -10.42 2.40
CA TYR A 200 5.96 -10.53 3.38
C TYR A 200 4.86 -9.50 3.17
N THR A 201 5.25 -8.24 2.92
CA THR A 201 4.26 -7.20 2.71
C THR A 201 3.49 -7.42 1.39
N THR A 202 4.16 -7.98 0.38
CA THR A 202 3.52 -8.39 -0.89
C THR A 202 2.57 -9.57 -0.70
N GLU A 203 2.94 -10.56 0.10
CA GLU A 203 2.08 -11.70 0.42
C GLU A 203 0.86 -11.30 1.25
N ARG A 204 1.05 -10.36 2.19
CA ARG A 204 -0.06 -9.73 2.92
C ARG A 204 -1.01 -9.05 1.96
N TYR A 205 -0.48 -8.25 1.04
CA TYR A 205 -1.26 -7.57 0.01
C TYR A 205 -2.12 -8.55 -0.80
N LEU A 206 -1.52 -9.62 -1.31
CA LEU A 206 -2.24 -10.67 -2.06
C LEU A 206 -3.42 -11.22 -1.25
N ALA A 207 -3.19 -11.56 0.03
CA ALA A 207 -4.23 -12.09 0.90
C ALA A 207 -5.34 -11.08 1.21
N GLU A 208 -4.98 -9.83 1.47
CA GLU A 208 -5.93 -8.74 1.74
C GLU A 208 -6.84 -8.49 0.54
N CYS A 209 -6.30 -8.48 -0.68
CA CYS A 209 -7.10 -8.41 -1.91
C CYS A 209 -8.10 -9.58 -2.02
N GLY A 210 -7.66 -10.80 -1.69
CA GLY A 210 -8.51 -11.99 -1.68
C GLY A 210 -9.61 -11.94 -0.61
N ALA A 211 -9.41 -11.18 0.46
CA ALA A 211 -10.31 -11.02 1.60
C ALA A 211 -11.29 -9.83 1.48
N LEU A 212 -11.14 -8.97 0.46
CA LEU A 212 -12.03 -7.84 0.24
C LEU A 212 -13.49 -8.30 0.07
N ALA A 213 -14.43 -7.46 0.49
CA ALA A 213 -15.86 -7.76 0.36
C ALA A 213 -16.30 -7.92 -1.12
N THR A 214 -15.58 -7.28 -2.05
CA THR A 214 -15.79 -7.37 -3.49
C THR A 214 -15.12 -8.59 -4.13
N SER A 215 -14.32 -9.37 -3.36
CA SER A 215 -13.62 -10.55 -3.86
C SER A 215 -14.61 -11.65 -4.28
N PRO A 216 -14.40 -12.29 -5.44
CA PRO A 216 -15.22 -13.42 -5.88
C PRO A 216 -15.14 -14.62 -4.93
N LEU A 217 -14.03 -14.77 -4.19
CA LEU A 217 -13.88 -15.81 -3.17
C LEU A 217 -14.81 -15.56 -1.98
N VAL A 218 -14.87 -14.30 -1.51
CA VAL A 218 -15.76 -13.91 -0.41
C VAL A 218 -17.22 -14.06 -0.81
N ALA A 219 -17.57 -13.67 -2.03
CA ALA A 219 -18.91 -13.88 -2.59
C ALA A 219 -19.31 -15.37 -2.65
N ALA A 220 -18.35 -16.26 -2.92
CA ALA A 220 -18.53 -17.72 -2.88
C ALA A 220 -18.50 -18.30 -1.46
N GLY A 221 -18.37 -17.48 -0.41
CA GLY A 221 -18.36 -17.90 0.99
C GLY A 221 -17.02 -18.43 1.51
N TRP A 222 -15.93 -18.26 0.74
CA TRP A 222 -14.58 -18.60 1.15
C TRP A 222 -13.99 -17.51 2.05
N ARG A 223 -12.92 -17.86 2.77
CA ARG A 223 -12.05 -16.90 3.47
C ARG A 223 -10.64 -16.99 2.91
N VAL A 224 -10.01 -15.84 2.77
CA VAL A 224 -8.58 -15.73 2.52
C VAL A 224 -7.98 -15.04 3.73
N GLU A 225 -6.97 -15.65 4.33
CA GLU A 225 -6.30 -15.10 5.52
C GLU A 225 -4.78 -15.11 5.26
N TYR A 226 -4.13 -14.01 5.64
CA TYR A 226 -2.68 -13.93 5.67
C TYR A 226 -2.18 -14.61 6.95
N LEU A 227 -1.16 -15.47 6.82
CA LEU A 227 -0.56 -16.27 7.89
C LEU A 227 -1.45 -17.39 8.44
N LEU A 228 -0.80 -18.48 8.84
CA LEU A 228 -1.45 -19.67 9.38
C LEU A 228 -1.85 -19.49 10.86
N PRO A 229 -3.12 -19.77 11.21
CA PRO A 229 -3.52 -19.94 12.60
C PRO A 229 -2.91 -21.19 13.25
N GLU A 230 -2.82 -21.17 14.58
CA GLU A 230 -2.40 -22.33 15.39
C GLU A 230 -3.22 -23.58 15.04
N GLY A 231 -2.53 -24.71 14.85
CA GLY A 231 -3.13 -26.02 14.66
C GLY A 231 -3.79 -26.28 13.30
N VAL A 232 -3.61 -25.39 12.31
CA VAL A 232 -4.17 -25.57 10.96
C VAL A 232 -3.36 -26.55 10.13
N VAL A 233 -2.03 -26.54 10.26
CA VAL A 233 -1.12 -27.41 9.50
C VAL A 233 -0.51 -28.44 10.44
N LYS A 234 -0.35 -29.68 9.95
CA LYS A 234 0.43 -30.70 10.66
C LYS A 234 1.80 -30.83 10.01
N HIS A 235 2.81 -30.25 10.63
CA HIS A 235 4.19 -30.37 10.21
C HIS A 235 4.90 -31.46 11.00
N LYS A 236 5.45 -32.42 10.25
CA LYS A 236 6.30 -33.45 10.82
C LYS A 236 7.75 -33.03 10.62
N SER A 237 8.41 -32.67 11.71
CA SER A 237 9.82 -32.31 11.68
C SER A 237 10.65 -33.43 11.03
N ALA A 238 11.56 -33.04 10.14
CA ALA A 238 12.61 -33.94 9.65
C ALA A 238 13.67 -34.27 10.72
N TYR A 239 13.59 -33.65 11.90
CA TYR A 239 14.66 -33.61 12.88
C TYR A 239 14.23 -34.01 14.32
N ASP A 240 15.21 -34.13 15.23
CA ASP A 240 14.95 -34.53 16.63
C ASP A 240 14.21 -33.43 17.42
N GLU A 241 12.91 -33.62 17.57
CA GLU A 241 12.01 -32.74 18.32
C GLU A 241 12.27 -32.68 19.83
N ARG A 242 13.15 -33.53 20.39
CA ARG A 242 13.51 -33.48 21.81
C ARG A 242 14.50 -32.36 22.13
N CYS A 243 15.13 -31.79 21.11
CA CYS A 243 16.16 -30.77 21.21
C CYS A 243 15.99 -29.79 20.04
N MET A 244 15.06 -28.84 20.17
CA MET A 244 14.75 -27.89 19.10
C MET A 244 15.45 -26.54 19.32
N GLY A 245 15.16 -25.89 20.44
CA GLY A 245 15.63 -24.55 20.69
C GLY A 245 15.30 -24.07 22.09
N ARG A 246 15.65 -22.84 22.39
CA ARG A 246 15.30 -22.13 23.63
C ARG A 246 15.15 -20.65 23.31
N VAL A 247 14.33 -19.97 24.09
CA VAL A 247 14.14 -18.52 23.96
C VAL A 247 14.79 -17.83 25.15
N GLU A 248 15.60 -16.82 24.88
CA GLU A 248 16.10 -15.89 25.90
C GLU A 248 15.45 -14.53 25.69
N MET A 249 14.84 -14.01 26.74
CA MET A 249 14.27 -12.67 26.76
C MET A 249 15.12 -11.81 27.69
N THR A 250 15.61 -10.69 27.17
CA THR A 250 16.41 -9.71 27.90
C THR A 250 15.79 -8.32 27.74
N GLU A 251 16.29 -7.32 28.48
CA GLU A 251 15.91 -5.92 28.23
C GLU A 251 16.29 -5.46 26.80
N ALA A 252 17.29 -6.09 26.18
CA ALA A 252 17.74 -5.76 24.83
C ALA A 252 16.92 -6.44 23.72
N GLY A 253 15.98 -7.33 24.07
CA GLY A 253 15.13 -8.04 23.12
C GLY A 253 15.05 -9.55 23.35
N THR A 254 14.40 -10.22 22.40
CA THR A 254 14.20 -11.67 22.39
C THR A 254 15.16 -12.33 21.40
N THR A 255 15.94 -13.30 21.85
CA THR A 255 16.80 -14.14 21.00
C THR A 255 16.34 -15.58 21.04
N VAL A 256 16.14 -16.17 19.86
CA VAL A 256 15.79 -17.58 19.68
C VAL A 256 17.06 -18.35 19.33
N TYR A 257 17.49 -19.21 20.24
CA TYR A 257 18.61 -20.12 19.98
C TYR A 257 18.08 -21.43 19.40
N LEU A 258 18.52 -21.78 18.19
CA LEU A 258 18.14 -23.02 17.52
C LEU A 258 19.28 -24.02 17.58
N TYR A 259 18.95 -25.25 17.96
CA TYR A 259 19.93 -26.33 17.92
C TYR A 259 20.15 -26.79 16.48
N VAL A 260 21.37 -26.59 15.99
CA VAL A 260 21.85 -27.04 14.69
C VAL A 260 23.10 -27.90 14.92
N PRO A 261 23.03 -29.23 14.76
CA PRO A 261 24.21 -30.10 14.81
C PRO A 261 25.33 -29.64 13.88
N GLU A 262 26.59 -29.88 14.27
CA GLU A 262 27.74 -29.57 13.41
C GLU A 262 27.62 -30.29 12.06
N GLY A 263 27.78 -29.54 10.97
CA GLY A 263 27.69 -30.05 9.60
C GLY A 263 26.27 -30.17 9.04
N GLU A 264 25.23 -29.84 9.81
CA GLU A 264 23.87 -29.66 9.26
C GLU A 264 23.70 -28.26 8.66
N ASP A 265 22.86 -28.18 7.63
CA ASP A 265 22.42 -26.92 7.06
C ASP A 265 21.52 -26.19 8.07
N SER A 266 22.07 -25.13 8.69
CA SER A 266 21.37 -24.29 9.67
C SER A 266 20.10 -23.68 9.10
N THR A 267 20.07 -23.41 7.81
CA THR A 267 18.96 -22.76 7.11
C THR A 267 17.81 -23.74 6.93
N ALA A 268 18.10 -24.92 6.38
CA ALA A 268 17.11 -25.99 6.25
C ALA A 268 16.55 -26.40 7.62
N ARG A 269 17.40 -26.45 8.65
CA ARG A 269 16.99 -26.74 10.02
C ARG A 269 16.08 -25.65 10.58
N ALA A 270 16.46 -24.38 10.47
CA ALA A 270 15.66 -23.27 10.96
C ALA A 270 14.28 -23.21 10.28
N ASN A 271 14.21 -23.45 8.96
CA ASN A 271 12.95 -23.60 8.24
C ASN A 271 12.05 -24.67 8.86
N ASP A 272 12.56 -25.90 9.01
CA ASP A 272 11.78 -27.00 9.58
C ASP A 272 11.28 -26.69 11.00
N VAL A 273 12.14 -26.09 11.83
CA VAL A 273 11.74 -25.68 13.18
C VAL A 273 10.68 -24.58 13.14
N PHE A 274 10.81 -23.59 12.25
CA PHE A 274 9.79 -22.58 12.05
C PHE A 274 8.46 -23.21 11.61
N GLU A 275 8.46 -24.19 10.69
CA GLU A 275 7.23 -24.89 10.27
C GLU A 275 6.56 -25.61 11.46
N CYS A 276 7.36 -26.26 12.33
CA CYS A 276 6.86 -26.85 13.57
C CYS A 276 6.24 -25.80 14.51
N MET A 277 6.88 -24.64 14.66
CA MET A 277 6.41 -23.60 15.56
C MET A 277 5.17 -22.89 15.01
N ALA A 278 5.09 -22.66 13.70
CA ALA A 278 3.89 -22.13 13.05
C ALA A 278 2.68 -23.06 13.26
N GLU A 279 2.86 -24.38 13.21
CA GLU A 279 1.82 -25.33 13.64
C GLU A 279 1.45 -25.16 15.12
N ASP A 280 2.45 -25.15 16.00
CA ASP A 280 2.25 -25.25 17.45
C ASP A 280 1.72 -23.96 18.10
N VAL A 281 2.02 -22.79 17.52
CA VAL A 281 1.69 -21.48 18.12
C VAL A 281 1.03 -20.49 17.15
N GLY A 282 0.88 -20.85 15.88
CA GLY A 282 0.49 -19.95 14.80
C GLY A 282 1.68 -19.21 14.19
N GLU A 283 1.60 -18.94 12.89
CA GLU A 283 2.70 -18.36 12.12
C GLU A 283 3.05 -16.94 12.57
N TYR A 284 2.06 -16.09 12.87
CA TYR A 284 2.32 -14.74 13.36
C TYR A 284 3.14 -14.73 14.67
N ALA A 285 2.77 -15.58 15.64
CA ALA A 285 3.53 -15.69 16.89
C ALA A 285 4.95 -16.26 16.65
N ALA A 286 5.07 -17.22 15.72
CA ALA A 286 6.37 -17.72 15.29
C ALA A 286 7.23 -16.61 14.70
N LEU A 287 6.69 -15.77 13.80
CA LEU A 287 7.40 -14.65 13.18
C LEU A 287 7.88 -13.61 14.18
N CYS A 288 7.02 -13.17 15.11
CA CYS A 288 7.41 -12.21 16.16
C CYS A 288 8.63 -12.67 16.97
N ALA A 289 8.71 -13.98 17.25
CA ALA A 289 9.83 -14.51 18.02
C ALA A 289 11.07 -14.82 17.16
N PHE A 290 10.89 -15.21 15.90
CA PHE A 290 11.97 -15.58 14.97
C PHE A 290 12.69 -14.37 14.33
N ALA A 291 12.38 -13.14 14.75
CA ALA A 291 13.08 -11.94 14.27
C ALA A 291 14.61 -12.02 14.51
N TRP A 292 15.05 -12.65 15.61
CA TRP A 292 16.47 -12.85 15.94
C TRP A 292 16.76 -14.31 16.28
N VAL A 293 17.31 -15.03 15.29
CA VAL A 293 17.61 -16.47 15.41
C VAL A 293 19.12 -16.70 15.43
N GLU A 294 19.61 -17.37 16.47
CA GLU A 294 21.00 -17.78 16.63
C GLU A 294 21.13 -19.31 16.54
N PRO A 295 21.59 -19.86 15.39
CA PRO A 295 21.89 -21.28 15.29
C PRO A 295 23.11 -21.64 16.14
N THR A 296 23.05 -22.76 16.87
CA THR A 296 24.13 -23.22 17.73
C THR A 296 24.24 -24.75 17.78
N ALA A 297 25.47 -25.25 17.82
CA ALA A 297 25.76 -26.67 18.03
C ALA A 297 25.63 -27.11 19.50
N SER A 298 25.40 -26.18 20.43
CA SER A 298 25.24 -26.49 21.85
C SER A 298 23.83 -27.03 22.14
N ARG A 299 23.76 -28.20 22.79
CA ARG A 299 22.50 -28.74 23.33
C ARG A 299 22.13 -28.16 24.70
N VAL A 300 23.01 -27.37 25.30
CA VAL A 300 22.83 -26.89 26.68
C VAL A 300 21.59 -25.98 26.75
N GLY A 301 20.65 -26.35 27.61
CA GLY A 301 19.41 -25.59 27.81
C GLY A 301 18.38 -25.68 26.70
N MET A 302 18.64 -26.48 25.64
CA MET A 302 17.70 -26.67 24.54
C MET A 302 16.47 -27.47 25.00
N LEU A 303 15.30 -27.03 24.54
CA LEU A 303 14.03 -27.58 24.95
C LEU A 303 13.43 -28.47 23.87
N PRO A 304 12.60 -29.46 24.29
CA PRO A 304 11.78 -30.23 23.35
C PRO A 304 10.65 -29.36 22.79
N ARG A 305 10.18 -29.71 21.59
CA ARG A 305 9.14 -29.03 20.78
C ARG A 305 8.06 -28.33 21.61
N LYS A 306 7.29 -29.08 22.39
CA LYS A 306 6.18 -28.52 23.19
C LYS A 306 6.59 -27.50 24.25
N LYS A 307 7.79 -27.63 24.84
CA LYS A 307 8.28 -26.65 25.82
C LYS A 307 8.86 -25.42 25.13
N PHE A 308 9.53 -25.63 24.00
CA PHE A 308 10.05 -24.55 23.16
C PHE A 308 8.90 -23.69 22.61
N ALA A 309 7.87 -24.31 22.02
CA ALA A 309 6.66 -23.63 21.56
C ALA A 309 6.01 -22.76 22.65
N ARG A 310 5.89 -23.26 23.89
CA ARG A 310 5.36 -22.47 25.01
C ARG A 310 6.21 -21.26 25.36
N GLN A 311 7.53 -21.39 25.35
CA GLN A 311 8.41 -20.23 25.58
C GLN A 311 8.27 -19.22 24.45
N LEU A 312 8.20 -19.71 23.22
CA LEU A 312 8.05 -18.88 22.04
C LEU A 312 6.75 -18.08 22.06
N LYS A 313 5.63 -18.75 22.37
CA LYS A 313 4.34 -18.09 22.52
C LYS A 313 4.35 -17.03 23.61
N ALA A 314 5.00 -17.31 24.75
CA ALA A 314 5.14 -16.34 25.83
C ALA A 314 5.98 -15.12 25.43
N ALA A 315 7.02 -15.31 24.62
CA ALA A 315 7.82 -14.22 24.10
C ALA A 315 7.05 -13.37 23.08
N ALA A 316 6.31 -14.00 22.17
CA ALA A 316 5.42 -13.31 21.25
C ALA A 316 4.33 -12.52 21.98
N ASP A 317 3.69 -13.11 23.00
CA ASP A 317 2.67 -12.43 23.81
C ASP A 317 3.24 -11.23 24.57
N ALA A 318 4.48 -11.33 25.08
CA ALA A 318 5.14 -10.22 25.74
C ALA A 318 5.51 -9.10 24.76
N PHE A 319 5.96 -9.46 23.55
CA PHE A 319 6.21 -8.50 22.47
C PHE A 319 4.93 -7.74 22.11
N LEU A 320 3.83 -8.46 21.87
CA LEU A 320 2.55 -7.85 21.54
C LEU A 320 2.04 -6.95 22.67
N ALA A 321 2.10 -7.42 23.92
CA ALA A 321 1.70 -6.61 25.06
C ALA A 321 2.54 -5.33 25.26
N ALA A 322 3.81 -5.33 24.84
CA ALA A 322 4.64 -4.13 24.84
C ALA A 322 4.17 -3.13 23.77
N MET A 323 3.85 -3.62 22.58
CA MET A 323 3.32 -2.80 21.48
C MET A 323 1.93 -2.23 21.81
N ASP A 324 1.07 -3.02 22.47
CA ASP A 324 -0.21 -2.57 23.01
C ASP A 324 -0.05 -1.36 23.95
N ALA A 325 0.96 -1.40 24.82
CA ALA A 325 1.18 -0.37 25.84
C ALA A 325 1.69 0.96 25.27
N GLU A 326 2.28 0.94 24.08
CA GLU A 326 2.82 2.13 23.40
C GLU A 326 1.80 2.81 22.45
N ASP A 327 0.55 2.30 22.39
CA ASP A 327 -0.51 2.75 21.46
C ASP A 327 -0.08 2.68 19.99
N GLU A 328 0.90 1.82 19.68
CA GLU A 328 1.44 1.61 18.33
C GLU A 328 0.62 0.59 17.51
N HIS A 329 -0.63 0.39 17.94
CA HIS A 329 -1.50 -0.70 17.54
C HIS A 329 -1.82 -0.82 16.06
N ALA A 330 -1.59 0.23 15.27
CA ALA A 330 -2.20 0.29 13.96
C ALA A 330 -1.49 -0.56 12.90
N LEU A 331 -0.17 -0.76 12.95
CA LEU A 331 0.57 -1.17 11.74
C LEU A 331 1.92 -1.87 12.00
N ILE A 332 2.16 -2.50 13.15
CA ILE A 332 3.49 -3.10 13.38
C ILE A 332 3.49 -4.58 12.94
N SER A 333 3.96 -4.79 11.71
CA SER A 333 4.48 -6.08 11.24
C SER A 333 5.56 -6.58 12.21
N PRO A 334 5.76 -7.89 12.43
CA PRO A 334 6.94 -8.41 13.16
C PRO A 334 8.28 -7.96 12.54
N TYR A 335 8.24 -7.42 11.32
CA TYR A 335 9.36 -6.84 10.58
C TYR A 335 9.44 -5.31 10.67
N ALA A 336 8.58 -4.66 11.44
CA ALA A 336 8.67 -3.22 11.60
C ALA A 336 9.99 -2.91 12.32
N THR A 337 10.88 -2.23 11.61
CA THR A 337 12.18 -1.84 12.13
C THR A 337 12.28 -0.32 12.14
N GLY A 338 12.78 0.20 13.25
CA GLY A 338 13.31 1.56 13.27
C GLY A 338 14.45 1.68 12.27
N TYR A 339 14.46 2.75 11.49
CA TYR A 339 15.52 3.06 10.54
C TYR A 339 15.84 4.55 10.58
N GLY A 340 17.07 4.90 10.25
CA GLY A 340 17.53 6.29 10.22
C GLY A 340 18.80 6.38 9.41
N TYR A 341 19.08 7.57 8.89
CA TYR A 341 20.36 7.88 8.26
C TYR A 341 21.21 8.65 9.27
N ASP A 342 22.46 8.21 9.49
CA ASP A 342 23.39 8.79 10.47
C ASP A 342 23.93 10.21 10.08
N GLY A 343 23.13 11.02 9.38
CA GLY A 343 23.35 12.45 9.22
C GLY A 343 24.37 12.87 8.16
N GLY A 344 24.57 12.06 7.12
CA GLY A 344 25.34 12.46 5.93
C GLY A 344 24.41 12.71 4.73
N ALA A 345 24.54 13.88 4.08
CA ALA A 345 24.06 14.06 2.72
C ALA A 345 24.96 13.23 1.80
N ASP A 346 24.59 11.97 1.59
CA ASP A 346 25.26 11.09 0.64
C ASP A 346 24.61 11.31 -0.74
N GLU A 347 25.42 11.50 -1.78
CA GLU A 347 24.93 11.63 -3.17
C GLU A 347 24.17 10.38 -3.64
N LYS A 348 24.28 9.28 -2.88
CA LYS A 348 23.63 7.99 -3.10
C LYS A 348 22.19 7.91 -2.59
N GLN A 349 21.68 8.91 -1.88
CA GLN A 349 20.31 8.86 -1.36
C GLN A 349 19.26 9.17 -2.43
N LEU A 350 18.06 8.62 -2.27
CA LEU A 350 16.90 8.99 -3.10
C LEU A 350 16.47 10.46 -2.82
N PRO A 351 15.77 11.13 -3.75
CA PRO A 351 15.37 12.52 -3.58
C PRO A 351 14.67 12.81 -2.23
N TYR A 352 15.13 13.83 -1.50
CA TYR A 352 14.61 14.23 -0.19
C TYR A 352 14.95 13.29 0.98
N ARG A 353 15.51 12.09 0.75
CA ARG A 353 15.91 11.19 1.85
C ARG A 353 17.07 11.74 2.67
N GLU A 354 17.83 12.70 2.15
CA GLU A 354 18.85 13.43 2.91
C GLU A 354 18.28 14.20 4.11
N LYS A 355 16.96 14.38 4.15
CA LYS A 355 16.25 15.09 5.21
C LYS A 355 15.65 14.16 6.26
N LEU A 356 15.63 12.85 6.02
CA LEU A 356 15.12 11.86 6.97
C LEU A 356 16.08 11.72 8.15
N ALA A 357 15.57 11.81 9.37
CA ALA A 357 16.34 11.58 10.59
C ALA A 357 16.11 10.17 11.13
N GLU A 358 14.84 9.80 11.33
CA GLU A 358 14.42 8.52 11.87
C GLU A 358 13.05 8.12 11.31
N GLY A 359 12.68 6.86 11.40
CA GLY A 359 11.40 6.35 10.94
C GLY A 359 11.17 4.91 11.33
N PHE A 360 9.98 4.41 11.00
CA PHE A 360 9.57 3.02 11.19
C PHE A 360 8.98 2.49 9.89
N THR A 361 9.42 1.31 9.47
CA THR A 361 8.97 0.68 8.23
C THR A 361 8.85 -0.81 8.39
N GLN A 362 7.84 -1.38 7.74
CA GLN A 362 7.64 -2.82 7.62
C GLN A 362 8.54 -3.46 6.55
N ALA A 363 9.18 -2.66 5.70
CA ALA A 363 10.01 -3.14 4.60
C ALA A 363 11.32 -2.34 4.49
N PRO A 364 12.28 -2.53 5.43
CA PRO A 364 13.54 -1.78 5.44
C PRO A 364 14.37 -1.98 4.17
N ASP A 365 14.28 -3.16 3.53
CA ASP A 365 14.95 -3.47 2.28
C ASP A 365 14.43 -2.67 1.07
N ILE A 366 13.23 -2.08 1.20
CA ILE A 366 12.67 -1.12 0.24
C ILE A 366 12.98 0.31 0.68
N ALA A 367 12.67 0.65 1.93
CA ALA A 367 12.72 2.03 2.41
C ALA A 367 14.15 2.62 2.46
N LEU A 368 15.16 1.77 2.55
CA LEU A 368 16.58 2.12 2.60
C LEU A 368 17.31 1.88 1.27
N ILE A 369 16.60 1.71 0.15
CA ILE A 369 17.25 1.52 -1.15
C ILE A 369 18.06 2.76 -1.54
N ASP A 370 19.31 2.54 -1.94
CA ASP A 370 20.22 3.57 -2.43
C ASP A 370 20.11 3.77 -3.94
N ARG A 371 20.39 4.98 -4.40
CA ARG A 371 20.38 5.37 -5.82
C ARG A 371 21.40 4.60 -6.65
N ASP A 372 22.55 4.24 -6.09
CA ASP A 372 23.56 3.41 -6.76
C ASP A 372 22.99 2.04 -7.20
N VAL A 373 22.02 1.50 -6.45
CA VAL A 373 21.34 0.24 -6.81
C VAL A 373 20.50 0.42 -8.08
N LEU A 374 19.96 1.62 -8.30
CA LEU A 374 19.18 1.95 -9.49
C LEU A 374 20.07 2.24 -10.70
N ASP A 375 21.22 2.89 -10.47
CA ASP A 375 22.18 3.28 -11.51
C ASP A 375 23.09 2.10 -11.95
N GLY A 376 23.28 1.10 -11.09
CA GLY A 376 24.12 -0.08 -11.29
C GLY A 376 23.40 -1.25 -11.95
N ALA A 377 23.36 -1.27 -13.29
CA ALA A 377 23.02 -2.42 -14.16
C ALA A 377 21.69 -3.16 -13.89
N LYS A 378 20.78 -3.10 -14.87
CA LYS A 378 19.43 -3.74 -14.87
C LYS A 378 19.37 -5.23 -14.46
N GLU A 379 20.47 -5.98 -14.54
CA GLU A 379 20.52 -7.39 -14.16
C GLU A 379 20.57 -7.63 -12.63
N GLU A 380 20.97 -6.63 -11.83
CA GLU A 380 21.10 -6.74 -10.36
C GLU A 380 20.01 -6.00 -9.57
N LEU A 381 19.00 -5.41 -10.25
CA LEU A 381 17.90 -4.73 -9.57
C LEU A 381 17.17 -5.67 -8.59
N PRO A 382 16.81 -5.18 -7.39
CA PRO A 382 15.95 -5.90 -6.46
C PRO A 382 14.73 -6.48 -7.17
N TRP A 383 14.43 -7.76 -6.88
CA TRP A 383 13.39 -8.51 -7.57
C TRP A 383 12.03 -7.80 -7.56
N TRP A 384 11.72 -7.10 -6.46
CA TRP A 384 10.44 -6.44 -6.25
C TRP A 384 10.22 -5.22 -7.16
N LEU A 385 11.28 -4.56 -7.63
CA LEU A 385 11.16 -3.44 -8.57
C LEU A 385 10.62 -3.87 -9.94
N ARG A 386 10.67 -5.16 -10.24
CA ARG A 386 10.08 -5.77 -11.44
C ARG A 386 8.60 -6.09 -11.27
N VAL A 387 8.10 -5.99 -10.05
CA VAL A 387 6.74 -6.37 -9.66
C VAL A 387 5.93 -5.11 -9.39
N TYR A 388 6.43 -4.21 -8.53
CA TYR A 388 5.75 -2.98 -8.16
C TYR A 388 6.74 -1.83 -7.93
N ALA A 389 6.24 -0.61 -7.83
CA ALA A 389 7.04 0.56 -7.52
C ALA A 389 7.09 0.83 -6.01
N PHE A 390 8.15 1.48 -5.55
CA PHE A 390 8.21 2.09 -4.23
C PHE A 390 7.86 3.58 -4.34
N GLY A 391 6.88 4.03 -3.57
CA GLY A 391 6.46 5.42 -3.52
C GLY A 391 6.65 6.02 -2.15
N TYR A 392 6.99 7.31 -2.05
CA TYR A 392 6.87 8.04 -0.80
C TYR A 392 6.43 9.48 -0.99
N LEU A 393 5.69 9.99 -0.01
CA LEU A 393 5.36 11.41 0.11
C LEU A 393 6.29 12.06 1.12
N TYR A 394 6.93 13.16 0.75
CA TYR A 394 7.73 14.00 1.63
C TYR A 394 7.02 15.33 1.86
N PHE A 395 6.82 15.69 3.13
CA PHE A 395 6.21 16.94 3.57
C PHE A 395 7.29 17.84 4.19
N PRO A 396 7.71 18.93 3.50
CA PRO A 396 8.70 19.86 4.01
C PRO A 396 8.11 20.76 5.09
N THR A 397 8.41 20.43 6.35
CA THR A 397 8.10 21.20 7.56
C THR A 397 6.61 21.21 7.95
N VAL A 398 6.29 20.53 9.05
CA VAL A 398 5.02 20.74 9.76
C VAL A 398 5.06 22.11 10.44
N HIS A 399 4.17 23.03 10.05
CA HIS A 399 4.02 24.32 10.72
C HIS A 399 3.78 24.10 12.23
N ALA A 400 4.51 24.83 13.07
CA ALA A 400 4.36 24.74 14.51
C ALA A 400 2.94 25.15 14.91
N GLY A 401 2.10 24.18 15.29
CA GLY A 401 0.72 24.41 15.76
C GLY A 401 -0.39 23.87 14.86
N GLU A 402 -0.07 23.23 13.73
CA GLU A 402 -1.05 22.53 12.88
C GLU A 402 -0.91 21.01 13.04
N ASP A 403 -2.02 20.34 13.33
CA ASP A 403 -2.11 18.87 13.39
C ASP A 403 -2.18 18.29 11.95
N LEU A 404 -1.07 18.42 11.22
CA LEU A 404 -0.90 17.90 9.86
C LEU A 404 -1.19 16.39 9.78
N VAL A 405 -0.62 15.63 10.72
CA VAL A 405 -0.68 14.17 10.70
C VAL A 405 -2.12 13.66 10.81
N PRO A 406 -2.96 14.15 11.76
CA PRO A 406 -4.39 13.83 11.77
C PRO A 406 -5.14 14.19 10.48
N VAL A 407 -4.82 15.33 9.86
CA VAL A 407 -5.46 15.75 8.60
C VAL A 407 -5.08 14.81 7.46
N ILE A 408 -3.78 14.50 7.28
CA ILE A 408 -3.29 13.55 6.28
C ILE A 408 -3.93 12.18 6.50
N ALA A 409 -3.89 11.67 7.75
CA ALA A 409 -4.46 10.38 8.10
C ALA A 409 -5.96 10.33 7.82
N TRP A 410 -6.69 11.42 8.07
CA TRP A 410 -8.11 11.49 7.75
C TRP A 410 -8.37 11.39 6.26
N TYR A 411 -7.68 12.18 5.42
CA TYR A 411 -7.86 12.12 3.98
C TYR A 411 -7.48 10.72 3.46
N LEU A 412 -6.29 10.21 3.76
CA LEU A 412 -5.89 8.87 3.29
C LEU A 412 -6.85 7.76 3.75
N GLY A 413 -7.39 7.87 4.97
CA GLY A 413 -8.36 6.92 5.53
C GLY A 413 -9.80 7.05 5.00
N ASN A 414 -10.16 8.16 4.33
CA ASN A 414 -11.52 8.43 3.84
C ASN A 414 -11.57 8.68 2.32
N LEU A 415 -10.59 8.18 1.56
CA LEU A 415 -10.56 8.28 0.10
C LEU A 415 -11.85 7.82 -0.60
N ARG A 416 -12.58 6.87 0.00
CA ARG A 416 -13.88 6.39 -0.50
C ARG A 416 -14.96 7.46 -0.61
N ASP A 417 -14.79 8.58 0.09
CA ASP A 417 -15.72 9.70 0.10
C ASP A 417 -15.41 10.69 -1.04
N ALA A 418 -14.30 10.51 -1.77
CA ALA A 418 -13.94 11.39 -2.89
C ALA A 418 -14.86 11.16 -4.11
N PRO A 419 -15.31 12.22 -4.82
CA PRO A 419 -16.24 12.10 -5.94
C PRO A 419 -15.79 11.18 -7.08
N LEU A 420 -14.49 11.18 -7.39
CA LEU A 420 -13.89 10.37 -8.47
C LEU A 420 -13.31 9.03 -7.96
N TYR A 421 -13.70 8.59 -6.76
CA TYR A 421 -13.23 7.34 -6.19
C TYR A 421 -14.00 6.14 -6.75
N GLU A 422 -13.29 5.26 -7.45
CA GLU A 422 -13.84 4.00 -7.96
C GLU A 422 -13.58 2.85 -6.99
N GLN A 423 -14.66 2.30 -6.40
CA GLN A 423 -14.58 1.21 -5.41
C GLN A 423 -14.18 -0.13 -6.02
N GLU A 424 -14.64 -0.44 -7.24
CA GLU A 424 -14.43 -1.73 -7.90
C GLU A 424 -12.98 -1.91 -8.39
N GLU A 425 -12.26 -0.81 -8.58
CA GLU A 425 -10.90 -0.78 -9.12
C GLU A 425 -9.79 -0.78 -8.05
N ASN A 426 -10.11 -0.46 -6.79
CA ASN A 426 -9.13 -0.12 -5.76
C ASN A 426 -8.79 -1.26 -4.79
N GLY A 427 -8.68 -2.50 -5.31
CA GLY A 427 -8.33 -3.66 -4.49
C GLY A 427 -7.05 -3.53 -3.67
N MET A 428 -6.18 -2.58 -4.01
CA MET A 428 -5.39 -1.69 -3.13
C MET A 428 -4.29 -1.09 -4.02
N THR A 429 -4.43 0.18 -4.38
CA THR A 429 -3.52 0.87 -5.31
C THR A 429 -2.12 1.07 -4.74
N ALA A 430 -2.04 1.32 -3.43
CA ALA A 430 -0.80 1.37 -2.69
C ALA A 430 -1.00 0.87 -1.26
N VAL A 431 0.06 0.34 -0.66
CA VAL A 431 0.08 -0.15 0.73
C VAL A 431 1.03 0.74 1.53
N ASN A 432 0.55 1.28 2.65
CA ASN A 432 1.42 1.99 3.59
C ASN A 432 2.44 1.01 4.20
N LEU A 433 3.72 1.33 4.04
CA LEU A 433 4.84 0.59 4.60
C LEU A 433 5.32 1.15 5.93
N GLY A 434 5.27 2.46 6.09
CA GLY A 434 5.93 3.14 7.18
C GLY A 434 5.84 4.64 7.12
N PHE A 435 6.41 5.28 8.13
CA PHE A 435 6.52 6.71 8.22
C PHE A 435 7.91 7.12 8.74
N GLY A 436 8.31 8.33 8.41
CA GLY A 436 9.58 8.90 8.84
C GLY A 436 9.44 10.34 9.29
N TYR A 437 10.32 10.74 10.19
CA TYR A 437 10.46 12.11 10.67
C TYR A 437 11.77 12.70 10.16
N GLY A 438 11.69 13.87 9.57
CA GLY A 438 12.84 14.63 9.13
C GLY A 438 13.40 15.54 10.21
N ALA A 439 14.70 15.85 10.13
CA ALA A 439 15.41 16.67 11.13
C ALA A 439 14.80 18.08 11.33
N GLU A 440 14.13 18.63 10.31
CA GLU A 440 13.47 19.93 10.33
C GLU A 440 11.94 19.85 10.48
N ARG A 441 11.44 18.85 11.25
CA ARG A 441 10.00 18.52 11.33
C ARG A 441 9.40 18.15 9.98
N GLY A 442 10.19 17.48 9.13
CA GLY A 442 9.65 16.86 7.92
C GLY A 442 8.85 15.61 8.28
N PHE A 443 7.92 15.21 7.41
CA PHE A 443 7.21 13.95 7.53
C PHE A 443 7.33 13.16 6.22
N PHE A 444 7.52 11.85 6.34
CA PHE A 444 7.59 10.90 5.22
C PHE A 444 6.50 9.86 5.38
N LEU A 445 5.87 9.51 4.26
CA LEU A 445 4.94 8.38 4.17
C LEU A 445 5.45 7.41 3.11
N ASP A 446 5.86 6.22 3.53
CA ASP A 446 6.43 5.18 2.67
C ASP A 446 5.34 4.22 2.19
N MET A 447 5.37 3.85 0.92
CA MET A 447 4.31 3.05 0.29
C MET A 447 4.85 2.07 -0.76
N MET A 448 4.29 0.87 -0.82
CA MET A 448 4.36 0.04 -2.03
C MET A 448 3.27 0.50 -2.98
N VAL A 449 3.62 0.79 -4.23
CA VAL A 449 2.70 1.27 -5.27
C VAL A 449 2.49 0.16 -6.28
N MET A 450 1.33 -0.49 -6.20
CA MET A 450 0.98 -1.66 -7.00
C MET A 450 0.40 -1.29 -8.37
N ASP A 451 -0.05 -0.03 -8.49
CA ASP A 451 -0.51 0.58 -9.72
C ASP A 451 -0.13 2.07 -9.71
N GLU A 452 0.92 2.42 -10.46
CA GLU A 452 1.47 3.79 -10.48
C GLU A 452 0.44 4.81 -10.95
N LYS A 453 -0.34 4.49 -11.98
CA LYS A 453 -1.27 5.47 -12.55
C LYS A 453 -2.47 5.70 -11.64
N ARG A 454 -3.05 4.64 -11.09
CA ARG A 454 -4.12 4.77 -10.08
C ARG A 454 -3.60 5.50 -8.84
N PHE A 455 -2.33 5.29 -8.47
CA PHE A 455 -1.73 6.00 -7.35
C PHE A 455 -1.60 7.51 -7.64
N LEU A 456 -1.14 7.90 -8.82
CA LEU A 456 -1.10 9.31 -9.22
C LEU A 456 -2.50 9.93 -9.32
N ARG A 457 -3.50 9.19 -9.82
CA ARG A 457 -4.92 9.62 -9.79
C ARG A 457 -5.41 9.83 -8.36
N MET A 458 -5.04 8.94 -7.43
CA MET A 458 -5.35 9.07 -6.01
C MET A 458 -4.71 10.34 -5.42
N LEU A 459 -3.44 10.59 -5.72
CA LEU A 459 -2.77 11.81 -5.24
C LEU A 459 -3.38 13.08 -5.85
N ARG A 460 -3.93 13.04 -7.08
CA ARG A 460 -4.67 14.17 -7.69
C ARG A 460 -5.90 14.55 -6.87
N MET A 461 -6.67 13.58 -6.39
CA MET A 461 -7.82 13.86 -5.52
C MET A 461 -7.42 14.55 -4.20
N LEU A 462 -6.15 14.41 -3.82
CA LEU A 462 -5.56 15.01 -2.63
C LEU A 462 -4.76 16.29 -2.94
N ALA A 463 -4.72 16.72 -4.21
CA ALA A 463 -3.89 17.83 -4.66
C ALA A 463 -4.00 19.10 -3.80
N PRO A 464 -5.20 19.59 -3.40
CA PRO A 464 -5.31 20.76 -2.53
C PRO A 464 -4.54 20.64 -1.22
N MET A 465 -4.69 19.49 -0.54
CA MET A 465 -4.03 19.21 0.73
C MET A 465 -2.52 19.06 0.53
N LEU A 466 -2.12 18.27 -0.48
CA LEU A 466 -0.70 18.05 -0.78
C LEU A 466 0.02 19.36 -1.15
N GLN A 467 -0.61 20.22 -1.95
CA GLN A 467 -0.06 21.53 -2.32
C GLN A 467 0.05 22.48 -1.13
N ALA A 468 -0.98 22.55 -0.28
CA ALA A 468 -1.00 23.41 0.89
C ALA A 468 0.16 23.10 1.86
N TYR A 469 0.54 21.82 1.94
CA TYR A 469 1.67 21.37 2.76
C TYR A 469 3.00 21.23 1.99
N GLY A 470 3.05 21.70 0.74
CA GLY A 470 4.26 21.67 -0.09
C GLY A 470 4.80 20.26 -0.34
N ALA A 471 3.93 19.25 -0.28
CA ALA A 471 4.30 17.85 -0.38
C ALA A 471 4.97 17.54 -1.72
N LYS A 472 5.89 16.59 -1.71
CA LYS A 472 6.57 16.03 -2.88
C LYS A 472 6.28 14.55 -2.94
N ALA A 473 5.97 14.02 -4.12
CA ALA A 473 5.86 12.59 -4.33
C ALA A 473 7.11 12.08 -5.02
N VAL A 474 7.62 10.92 -4.61
CA VAL A 474 8.71 10.24 -5.29
C VAL A 474 8.26 8.83 -5.61
N ILE A 475 8.43 8.42 -6.87
CA ILE A 475 8.21 7.05 -7.33
C ILE A 475 9.55 6.47 -7.76
N VAL A 476 9.83 5.26 -7.29
CA VAL A 476 11.01 4.47 -7.61
C VAL A 476 10.54 3.17 -8.25
N ASN A 477 10.93 2.95 -9.50
CA ASN A 477 10.61 1.73 -10.26
C ASN A 477 11.87 1.24 -11.00
N GLU A 478 11.73 0.23 -11.86
CA GLU A 478 12.86 -0.33 -12.62
C GLU A 478 13.52 0.67 -13.60
N HIS A 479 12.91 1.84 -13.84
CA HIS A 479 13.45 2.91 -14.66
C HIS A 479 14.18 3.99 -13.86
N GLY A 480 14.18 3.88 -12.53
CA GLY A 480 14.86 4.79 -11.61
C GLY A 480 13.88 5.53 -10.69
N ALA A 481 14.37 6.62 -10.10
CA ALA A 481 13.61 7.46 -9.18
C ALA A 481 13.17 8.76 -9.86
N VAL A 482 11.88 9.06 -9.80
CA VAL A 482 11.28 10.30 -10.31
C VAL A 482 10.59 11.03 -9.16
N ALA A 483 11.00 12.27 -8.91
CA ALA A 483 10.30 13.18 -8.02
C ALA A 483 9.22 13.93 -8.81
N TYR A 484 8.08 14.16 -8.19
CA TYR A 484 6.93 14.87 -8.74
C TYR A 484 6.55 16.02 -7.83
N GLU A 485 6.17 17.13 -8.46
CA GLU A 485 5.44 18.19 -7.77
C GLU A 485 4.00 17.72 -7.55
N CYS A 486 3.54 17.72 -6.30
CA CYS A 486 2.15 17.37 -6.01
C CYS A 486 1.24 18.50 -6.50
N GLY A 487 0.22 18.15 -7.28
CA GLY A 487 -0.73 19.08 -7.83
C GLY A 487 -1.86 18.37 -8.55
N TYR A 488 -2.69 19.12 -9.27
CA TYR A 488 -3.75 18.52 -10.06
C TYR A 488 -3.16 17.62 -11.14
N ASP A 489 -2.09 18.07 -11.82
CA ASP A 489 -1.33 17.24 -12.75
C ASP A 489 0.06 16.96 -12.18
N PHE A 490 0.38 15.68 -11.99
CA PHE A 490 1.68 15.21 -11.51
C PHE A 490 2.70 15.24 -12.64
N LEU A 491 3.55 16.28 -12.62
CA LEU A 491 4.64 16.46 -13.57
C LEU A 491 5.98 16.15 -12.89
N PRO A 492 6.95 15.54 -13.60
CA PRO A 492 8.29 15.35 -13.07
C PRO A 492 8.91 16.67 -12.60
N ALA A 493 9.50 16.68 -11.41
CA ALA A 493 10.20 17.81 -10.84
C ALA A 493 11.42 18.15 -11.73
N GLY A 494 11.36 19.28 -12.43
CA GLY A 494 12.38 19.70 -13.41
C GLY A 494 11.86 19.83 -14.86
N GLY A 495 10.61 19.46 -15.11
CA GLY A 495 9.96 19.56 -16.42
C GLY A 495 10.14 18.32 -17.29
N LEU A 496 9.17 18.08 -18.19
CA LEU A 496 9.28 17.08 -19.26
C LEU A 496 10.42 17.52 -20.20
N ASN A 497 11.49 16.75 -20.28
CA ASN A 497 12.48 16.91 -21.36
C ASN A 497 11.98 16.26 -22.65
#